data_AF-A0A1D2NFW5-F1
#
_entry.id   AF-A0A1D2NFW5-F1
#
_cell.length_a   1.000
_cell.length_b   1.000
_cell.length_c   1.000
_cell.angle_alpha   90.00
_cell.angle_beta   90.00
_cell.angle_gamma   90.00
#
_symmetry.space_group_name_H-M   'P 1'
#
loop_
_entity.id
_entity.type
_entity.pdbx_description
1 polymer ?
#
loop_
_entity_poly.entity_id
_entity_poly.type
_entity_poly.pdbx_seq_one_letter_code
_entity_poly.pdbx_strand_id
1 'polypeptide(L)'
;MGAVGGDGEEGTDKEKEEEAERERLEAIREAEERRKEKHRKMEEEREKMRQEIRDKYNIKKKEEITEEQQQAAVPDNPLMRKKKTPEELAREAEAEDEDEFTKLKNTLESHVTEIKTQIESKCSLQ
;
A
#
# COMPACT_ATOMS: atom_id res chain seq x y z
N MET A 1 -52.82 -19.11 24.63
CA MET A 1 -53.41 -18.36 23.50
C MET A 1 -52.73 -17.00 23.43
N GLY A 2 -52.19 -16.64 22.25
CA GLY A 2 -51.36 -15.45 21.98
C GLY A 2 -50.08 -15.86 21.23
N ALA A 3 -50.18 -16.36 19.99
CA ALA A 3 -50.23 -15.62 18.70
C ALA A 3 -48.85 -15.02 18.33
N VAL A 4 -48.09 -15.71 17.47
CA VAL A 4 -47.83 -15.32 16.04
C VAL A 4 -46.97 -14.06 16.00
N GLY A 5 -45.68 -14.10 15.65
CA GLY A 5 -45.07 -14.74 14.50
C GLY A 5 -44.26 -13.62 13.84
N GLY A 6 -42.95 -13.57 14.15
CA GLY A 6 -42.04 -12.54 13.66
C GLY A 6 -41.79 -12.73 12.17
N ASP A 7 -42.35 -11.84 11.36
CA ASP A 7 -42.15 -11.79 9.92
C ASP A 7 -42.39 -10.33 9.52
N GLY A 8 -41.31 -9.54 9.37
CA GLY A 8 -41.47 -8.13 9.00
C GLY A 8 -40.30 -7.16 9.20
N GLU A 9 -39.11 -7.58 9.62
CA GLU A 9 -38.00 -6.63 9.90
C GLU A 9 -36.69 -6.91 9.16
N GLU A 10 -36.63 -7.90 8.26
CA GLU A 10 -35.37 -8.33 7.62
C GLU A 10 -35.00 -7.49 6.37
N GLY A 11 -35.95 -6.75 5.79
CA GLY A 11 -35.74 -5.96 4.58
C GLY A 11 -35.14 -4.56 4.82
N THR A 12 -35.53 -3.90 5.92
CA THR A 12 -35.15 -2.52 6.26
C THR A 12 -33.81 -2.40 6.97
N ASP A 13 -33.36 -3.46 7.63
CA ASP A 13 -32.08 -3.47 8.37
C ASP A 13 -30.90 -3.66 7.40
N LYS A 14 -31.10 -4.49 6.37
CA LYS A 14 -30.12 -4.77 5.33
C LYS A 14 -29.81 -3.57 4.43
N GLU A 15 -30.81 -2.76 4.09
CA GLU A 15 -30.60 -1.52 3.32
C GLU A 15 -29.84 -0.45 4.13
N LYS A 16 -30.12 -0.33 5.44
CA LYS A 16 -29.40 0.60 6.33
C LYS A 16 -27.97 0.17 6.58
N GLU A 17 -27.72 -1.13 6.68
CA GLU A 17 -26.37 -1.68 6.81
C GLU A 17 -25.57 -1.51 5.51
N GLU A 18 -26.20 -1.70 4.35
CA GLU A 18 -25.58 -1.45 3.04
C GLU A 18 -25.29 0.04 2.79
N GLU A 19 -26.15 0.94 3.27
CA GLU A 19 -25.90 2.39 3.22
C GLU A 19 -24.75 2.81 4.15
N ALA A 20 -24.69 2.25 5.36
CA ALA A 20 -23.58 2.48 6.30
C ALA A 20 -22.24 1.89 5.79
N GLU A 21 -22.29 0.76 5.07
CA GLU A 21 -21.10 0.18 4.44
C GLU A 21 -20.63 1.03 3.25
N ARG A 22 -21.55 1.56 2.44
CA ARG A 22 -21.22 2.52 1.37
C ARG A 22 -20.58 3.79 1.92
N GLU A 23 -21.11 4.37 3.00
CA GLU A 23 -20.56 5.57 3.62
C GLU A 23 -19.14 5.34 4.17
N ARG A 24 -18.88 4.16 4.76
CA ARG A 24 -17.52 3.78 5.19
C ARG A 24 -16.54 3.62 4.04
N LEU A 25 -16.96 2.97 2.95
CA LEU A 25 -16.13 2.79 1.76
C LEU A 25 -15.85 4.14 1.07
N GLU A 26 -16.82 5.05 1.07
CA GLU A 26 -16.66 6.40 0.52
C GLU A 26 -15.70 7.24 1.38
N ALA A 27 -15.77 7.15 2.70
CA ALA A 27 -14.82 7.80 3.60
C ALA A 27 -13.38 7.30 3.41
N ILE A 28 -13.20 6.00 3.18
CA ILE A 28 -11.88 5.41 2.86
C ILE A 28 -11.37 5.93 1.52
N ARG A 29 -12.23 5.95 0.49
CA ARG A 29 -11.89 6.46 -0.85
C ARG A 29 -11.53 7.94 -0.81
N GLU A 30 -12.28 8.77 -0.09
CA GLU A 30 -12.00 10.20 0.04
C GLU A 30 -10.67 10.46 0.77
N ALA A 31 -10.35 9.66 1.80
CA ALA A 31 -9.08 9.74 2.50
C ALA A 31 -7.89 9.34 1.59
N GLU A 32 -8.06 8.31 0.76
CA GLU A 32 -7.06 7.88 -0.22
C GLU A 32 -6.85 8.94 -1.32
N GLU A 33 -7.93 9.50 -1.87
CA GLU A 33 -7.87 10.57 -2.88
C GLU A 33 -7.19 11.83 -2.32
N ARG A 34 -7.50 12.24 -1.08
CA ARG A 34 -6.79 13.35 -0.42
C ARG A 34 -5.30 13.09 -0.22
N ARG A 35 -4.90 11.83 -0.01
CA ARG A 35 -3.47 11.47 0.07
C ARG A 35 -2.81 11.56 -1.31
N LYS A 36 -3.44 10.98 -2.34
CA LYS A 36 -2.94 11.02 -3.72
C LYS A 36 -2.86 12.44 -4.26
N GLU A 37 -3.87 13.26 -4.02
CA GLU A 37 -3.88 14.65 -4.49
C GLU A 37 -2.81 15.50 -3.80
N LYS A 38 -2.62 15.33 -2.48
CA LYS A 38 -1.50 15.97 -1.76
C LYS A 38 -0.15 15.53 -2.33
N HIS A 39 0.00 14.24 -2.62
CA HIS A 39 1.23 13.71 -3.21
C HIS A 39 1.49 14.29 -4.61
N ARG A 40 0.47 14.26 -5.48
CA ARG A 40 0.52 14.83 -6.84
C ARG A 40 0.93 16.30 -6.81
N LYS A 41 0.29 17.09 -5.95
CA LYS A 41 0.61 18.52 -5.81
C LYS A 41 2.05 18.77 -5.34
N MET A 42 2.55 17.95 -4.41
CA MET A 42 3.94 18.06 -3.93
C MET A 42 4.95 17.64 -5.00
N GLU A 43 4.61 16.69 -5.86
CA GLU A 43 5.46 16.25 -6.96
C GLU A 43 5.51 17.26 -8.11
N GLU A 44 4.40 17.92 -8.41
CA GLU A 44 4.34 19.04 -9.37
C GLU A 44 5.26 20.19 -8.97
N GLU A 45 5.18 20.66 -7.71
CA GLU A 45 6.07 21.69 -7.17
C GLU A 45 7.54 21.25 -7.20
N ARG A 46 7.80 19.96 -6.98
CA ARG A 46 9.13 19.39 -7.03
C ARG A 46 9.68 19.35 -8.46
N GLU A 47 8.89 18.97 -9.45
CA GLU A 47 9.31 18.95 -10.86
C GLU A 47 9.49 20.36 -11.42
N LYS A 48 8.68 21.32 -10.96
CA LYS A 48 8.88 22.75 -11.25
C LYS A 48 10.24 23.23 -10.75
N MET A 49 10.59 22.96 -9.48
CA MET A 49 11.90 23.28 -8.95
C MET A 49 13.03 22.59 -9.73
N ARG A 50 12.84 21.32 -10.12
CA ARG A 50 13.82 20.61 -10.95
C ARG A 50 14.02 21.31 -12.30
N GLN A 51 12.94 21.77 -12.93
CA GLN A 51 13.02 22.49 -14.19
C GLN A 51 13.72 23.84 -14.04
N GLU A 52 13.41 24.61 -12.99
CA GLU A 52 14.11 25.86 -12.69
C GLU A 52 15.63 25.65 -12.54
N ILE A 53 16.06 24.55 -11.93
CA ILE A 53 17.48 24.19 -11.82
C ILE A 53 18.06 23.78 -13.19
N ARG A 54 17.32 23.04 -14.01
CA ARG A 54 17.76 22.68 -15.36
C ARG A 54 17.98 23.92 -16.21
N ASP A 55 17.05 24.86 -16.17
CA ASP A 55 17.10 26.10 -16.94
C ASP A 55 18.22 27.02 -16.43
N LYS A 56 18.40 27.14 -15.10
CA LYS A 56 19.44 27.97 -14.48
C LYS A 56 20.86 27.62 -14.89
N TYR A 57 21.13 26.33 -15.15
CA TYR A 57 22.46 25.84 -15.52
C TYR A 57 22.52 25.27 -16.95
N ASN A 58 21.50 25.51 -17.78
CA ASN A 58 21.39 25.00 -19.14
C ASN A 58 21.62 23.48 -19.26
N ILE A 59 21.13 22.71 -18.27
CA ILE A 59 21.24 21.26 -18.25
C ILE A 59 20.18 20.68 -19.18
N LYS A 60 20.61 20.07 -20.28
CA LYS A 60 19.71 19.30 -21.16
C LYS A 60 19.18 18.10 -20.39
N LYS A 61 17.86 17.91 -20.37
CA LYS A 61 17.21 16.71 -19.86
C LYS A 61 17.72 15.51 -20.67
N LYS A 62 18.54 14.65 -20.05
CA LYS A 62 18.89 13.33 -20.60
C LYS A 62 17.70 12.38 -20.43
N GLU A 63 17.57 11.43 -21.34
CA GLU A 63 16.52 10.40 -21.30
C GLU A 63 16.55 9.60 -20.00
N GLU A 64 15.39 9.04 -19.64
CA GLU A 64 15.04 8.46 -18.35
C GLU A 64 16.09 7.49 -17.81
N ILE A 65 16.80 7.95 -16.78
CA ILE A 65 17.43 7.06 -15.81
C ILE A 65 16.28 6.54 -14.95
N THR A 66 16.05 5.22 -14.97
CA THR A 66 14.96 4.51 -14.28
C THR A 66 14.81 5.02 -12.84
N GLU A 67 13.57 5.14 -12.35
CA GLU A 67 13.27 5.63 -10.99
C GLU A 67 14.10 4.92 -9.90
N GLU A 68 14.41 3.63 -10.13
CA GLU A 68 15.27 2.79 -9.30
C GLU A 68 16.68 3.37 -9.10
N GLN A 69 17.28 3.91 -10.15
CA GLN A 69 18.63 4.50 -10.10
C GLN A 69 18.62 5.90 -9.47
N GLN A 70 17.50 6.63 -9.54
CA GLN A 70 17.34 7.91 -8.85
C GLN A 70 17.04 7.73 -7.36
N GLN A 71 16.33 6.67 -6.97
CA GLN A 71 16.12 6.29 -5.57
C GLN A 71 17.43 5.78 -4.94
N ALA A 72 18.21 4.98 -5.67
CA ALA A 72 19.53 4.52 -5.24
C ALA A 72 20.57 5.64 -5.07
N ALA A 73 20.38 6.78 -5.73
CA ALA A 73 21.24 7.96 -5.59
C ALA A 73 20.87 8.85 -4.37
N VAL A 74 19.82 8.52 -3.62
CA VAL A 74 19.56 9.16 -2.32
C VAL A 74 20.56 8.59 -1.32
N PRO A 75 21.49 9.39 -0.80
CA PRO A 75 22.50 8.88 0.12
C PRO A 75 21.83 8.25 1.34
N ASP A 76 22.31 7.08 1.75
CA ASP A 76 21.86 6.31 2.93
C ASP A 76 22.28 6.98 4.25
N ASN A 77 22.07 8.29 4.33
CA ASN A 77 22.29 9.09 5.51
C ASN A 77 20.94 9.24 6.24
N PRO A 78 20.76 8.62 7.41
CA PRO A 78 19.49 8.64 8.15
C PRO A 78 18.98 10.05 8.46
N LEU A 79 19.88 11.04 8.55
CA LEU A 79 19.53 12.43 8.84
C LEU A 79 19.00 13.21 7.60
N MET A 80 19.36 12.77 6.40
CA MET A 80 18.98 13.41 5.12
C MET A 80 18.00 12.56 4.29
N ARG A 81 17.59 11.40 4.81
CA ARG A 81 16.56 10.58 4.18
C ARG A 81 15.21 11.30 4.26
N LYS A 82 14.49 11.33 3.16
CA LYS A 82 13.11 11.83 3.15
C LYS A 82 12.27 10.96 4.10
N LYS A 83 11.37 11.60 4.85
CA LYS A 83 10.40 10.87 5.68
C LYS A 83 9.57 9.94 4.78
N LYS A 84 9.46 8.67 5.16
CA LYS A 84 8.63 7.66 4.47
C LYS A 84 7.21 8.21 4.28
N THR A 85 6.57 7.87 3.17
CA THR A 85 5.20 8.31 2.91
C THR A 85 4.26 7.70 3.96
N PRO A 86 3.14 8.35 4.30
CA PRO A 86 2.19 7.82 5.28
C PRO A 86 1.57 6.46 4.90
N GLU A 87 1.71 6.03 3.65
CA GLU A 87 1.28 4.72 3.15
C GLU A 87 2.38 3.66 3.36
N GLU A 88 3.64 4.02 3.11
CA GLU A 88 4.77 3.14 3.39
C GLU A 88 4.98 2.95 4.90
N LEU A 89 4.73 4.00 5.70
CA LEU A 89 4.74 3.92 7.16
C LEU A 89 3.56 3.11 7.71
N ALA A 90 2.40 3.13 7.05
CA ALA A 90 1.26 2.29 7.42
C ALA A 90 1.54 0.81 7.10
N ARG A 91 2.14 0.52 5.94
CA ARG A 91 2.56 -0.85 5.59
C ARG A 91 3.65 -1.38 6.52
N GLU A 92 4.56 -0.53 6.95
CA GLU A 92 5.60 -0.89 7.93
C GLU A 92 5.01 -1.08 9.33
N ALA A 93 4.07 -0.23 9.75
CA ALA A 93 3.36 -0.40 11.02
C ALA A 93 2.48 -1.65 11.04
N GLU A 94 1.76 -1.95 9.96
CA GLU A 94 0.97 -3.19 9.83
C GLU A 94 1.87 -4.44 9.88
N ALA A 95 3.07 -4.38 9.28
CA ALA A 95 4.05 -5.46 9.34
C ALA A 95 4.74 -5.57 10.72
N GLU A 96 4.79 -4.49 11.49
CA GLU A 96 5.35 -4.44 12.85
C GLU A 96 4.31 -4.84 13.91
N ASP A 97 3.03 -4.59 13.64
CA ASP A 97 1.86 -5.03 14.42
C ASP A 97 1.49 -6.50 14.12
N GLU A 98 2.15 -7.18 13.17
CA GLU A 98 2.02 -8.63 13.01
C GLU A 98 2.53 -9.35 14.27
N ASP A 99 1.60 -9.98 14.99
CA ASP A 99 1.91 -10.84 16.14
C ASP A 99 3.02 -11.87 15.77
N GLU A 100 3.88 -12.21 16.74
CA GLU A 100 5.00 -13.16 16.56
C GLU A 100 4.54 -14.49 15.92
N PHE A 101 3.31 -14.91 16.22
CA PHE A 101 2.70 -16.10 15.64
C PHE A 101 2.44 -15.96 14.14
N THR A 102 1.95 -14.81 13.67
CA THR A 102 1.74 -14.51 12.25
C THR A 102 3.06 -14.44 11.51
N LYS A 103 4.07 -13.81 12.10
CA LYS A 103 5.43 -13.74 11.56
C LYS A 103 6.06 -15.13 11.40
N LEU A 104 5.91 -15.99 12.43
CA LEU A 104 6.36 -17.38 12.39
C LEU A 104 5.62 -18.18 11.32
N LYS A 105 4.30 -18.00 11.20
CA LYS A 105 3.46 -18.65 10.18
C LYS A 105 3.92 -18.28 8.77
N ASN A 106 4.11 -16.98 8.49
CA ASN A 106 4.57 -16.48 7.20
C ASN A 106 5.95 -17.05 6.82
N THR A 107 6.86 -17.13 7.80
CA THR A 107 8.20 -17.74 7.62
C THR A 107 8.10 -19.23 7.32
N LEU A 108 7.25 -19.97 8.05
CA LEU A 108 7.05 -21.39 7.85
C LEU A 108 6.41 -21.69 6.49
N GLU A 109 5.41 -20.91 6.08
CA GLU A 109 4.76 -21.05 4.76
C GLU A 109 5.76 -20.86 3.61
N SER A 110 6.66 -19.88 3.73
CA SER A 110 7.75 -19.68 2.76
C SER A 110 8.67 -20.90 2.68
N HIS A 111 9.15 -21.40 3.83
CA HIS A 111 10.02 -22.58 3.88
C HIS A 111 9.32 -23.84 3.35
N VAL A 112 8.04 -24.04 3.67
CA VAL A 112 7.25 -25.18 3.16
C VAL A 112 7.10 -25.10 1.64
N THR A 113 6.89 -23.90 1.11
CA THR A 113 6.78 -23.67 -0.34
C THR A 113 8.10 -23.96 -1.03
N GLU A 114 9.21 -23.49 -0.48
CA GLU A 114 10.55 -23.77 -1.01
C GLU A 114 10.87 -25.27 -0.99
N ILE A 115 10.62 -25.95 0.13
CA ILE A 115 10.80 -27.41 0.26
C ILE A 115 9.94 -28.14 -0.76
N LYS A 116 8.68 -27.74 -0.92
CA LYS A 116 7.77 -28.33 -1.91
C LYS A 116 8.32 -28.18 -3.33
N THR A 117 8.79 -27.00 -3.71
CA THR A 117 9.42 -26.76 -5.01
C THR A 117 10.69 -27.60 -5.19
N GLN A 118 11.52 -27.72 -4.15
CA GLN A 118 12.73 -28.56 -4.19
C GLN A 118 12.39 -30.05 -4.34
N ILE A 119 11.34 -30.54 -3.68
CA ILE A 119 10.89 -31.94 -3.79
C ILE A 119 10.31 -32.18 -5.18
N GLU A 120 9.42 -31.32 -5.68
CA GLU A 120 8.83 -31.41 -7.01
C GLU A 120 9.91 -31.41 -8.10
N SER A 121 10.91 -30.53 -7.96
CA SER A 121 12.08 -30.49 -8.85
C SER A 121 12.90 -31.78 -8.81
N LYS A 122 13.16 -32.34 -7.61
CA LYS A 122 13.93 -33.58 -7.44
C LYS A 122 13.19 -34.84 -7.89
N CYS A 123 11.87 -34.89 -7.69
CA CYS A 123 11.02 -36.01 -8.09
C CYS A 123 10.71 -36.02 -9.59
N SER A 124 10.78 -34.87 -10.27
CA SER A 124 10.59 -34.79 -11.73
C SER A 124 11.82 -35.24 -12.54
N LEU A 125 12.94 -35.57 -11.86
CA LEU A 125 14.20 -35.99 -12.45
C LEU A 125 14.51 -37.49 -12.26
N GLN A 126 13.53 -38.31 -11.85
CA GLN A 126 13.58 -39.78 -11.79
C GLN A 126 12.48 -40.40 -12.65
#